data_AF-A0A4Z0ECM8-F1
#
_entry.id   AF-A0A4Z0ECM8-F1
#
_cell.length_a   1.000
_cell.length_b   1.000
_cell.length_c   1.000
_cell.angle_alpha   90.00
_cell.angle_beta   90.00
_cell.angle_gamma   90.00
#
_symmetry.space_group_name_H-M   'P 1'
#
loop_
_entity.id
_entity.type
_entity.pdbx_description
1 polymer ?
#
loop_
_entity_poly.entity_id
_entity_poly.type
_entity_poly.pdbx_seq_one_letter_code
_entity_poly.pdbx_strand_id
1 'polypeptide(L)'
;MRTTQAQHRLSWGLAAFGALLGSSSSALAAGIGQPEPWQMSRQIPVTAEAADLLNFEHGLHWIAFAISVFVLVLILYCIFKFNEKTNPTPSRTTHNTAIEVAWTIIPVLILVAVAIPSFRTLRTQLSDPKADIVVKVVGHAWYWSYVYPAEGDKGGFTFDANLDDEQQPKLLATDNDMVIPVGKIVKVQVTSDDVIHSWAIPSFGGKIDAIPGRLNQWWFKADREGTYHGQCSELCGARHAYMPITVRVVSEQAYADWLTEAKTKYAAIDNGARLADAR
;
A
#
# COMPACT_ATOMS: atom_id res chain seq x y z
N MET A 1 33.93 21.94 72.39
CA MET A 1 32.90 21.24 73.18
C MET A 1 31.86 20.70 72.20
N ARG A 2 31.63 19.39 72.22
CA ARG A 2 30.70 18.66 71.34
C ARG A 2 29.28 19.22 71.49
N THR A 3 28.50 19.24 70.41
CA THR A 3 27.25 18.45 70.31
C THR A 3 26.67 18.46 68.90
N THR A 4 26.31 17.25 68.49
CA THR A 4 25.57 16.79 67.32
C THR A 4 24.10 17.24 67.31
N GLN A 5 23.51 17.47 66.14
CA GLN A 5 22.08 17.18 65.94
C GLN A 5 21.71 16.90 64.47
N ALA A 6 21.40 15.62 64.24
CA ALA A 6 20.39 15.00 63.39
C ALA A 6 19.98 15.64 62.04
N GLN A 7 20.31 14.93 60.97
CA GLN A 7 19.64 15.00 59.68
C GLN A 7 18.26 14.35 59.75
N HIS A 8 17.24 15.07 59.32
CA HIS A 8 15.97 14.51 58.86
C HIS A 8 15.51 15.31 57.64
N ARG A 9 14.74 14.63 56.78
CA ARG A 9 13.96 15.10 55.61
C ARG A 9 14.66 14.82 54.27
N LEU A 10 14.03 14.26 53.25
CA LEU A 10 12.66 13.78 53.07
C LEU A 10 12.74 12.83 51.86
N SER A 11 12.26 11.60 51.99
CA SER A 11 12.14 10.64 50.89
C SER A 11 11.03 11.08 49.94
N TRP A 12 11.41 11.72 48.83
CA TRP A 12 10.54 11.91 47.66
C TRP A 12 10.87 10.82 46.65
N GLY A 13 10.00 9.82 46.55
CA GLY A 13 10.11 8.82 45.50
C GLY A 13 9.28 7.61 45.83
N LEU A 14 7.99 7.64 45.47
CA LEU A 14 7.14 6.49 45.11
C LEU A 14 5.65 6.90 45.07
N ALA A 15 5.29 7.94 44.31
CA ALA A 15 3.89 8.30 44.08
C ALA A 15 3.63 8.81 42.66
N ALA A 16 4.25 8.17 41.65
CA ALA A 16 4.01 8.48 40.24
C ALA A 16 4.01 7.22 39.36
N PHE A 17 3.41 6.12 39.84
CA PHE A 17 3.33 4.87 39.06
C PHE A 17 1.94 4.21 39.12
N GLY A 18 0.88 5.01 39.16
CA GLY A 18 -0.49 4.50 39.35
C GLY A 18 -1.59 5.21 38.58
N ALA A 19 -1.28 5.95 37.51
CA ALA A 19 -2.28 6.71 36.75
C ALA A 19 -2.06 6.71 35.23
N LEU A 20 -1.69 5.57 34.64
CA LEU A 20 -1.60 5.40 33.18
C LEU A 20 -2.34 4.16 32.65
N LEU A 21 -3.16 3.50 33.47
CA LEU A 21 -3.99 2.37 33.07
C LEU A 21 -5.46 2.77 33.07
N GLY A 22 -5.85 3.55 32.08
CA GLY A 22 -7.25 3.90 31.87
C GLY A 22 -7.40 4.74 30.61
N SER A 23 -8.23 4.26 29.68
CA SER A 23 -8.67 4.91 28.44
C SER A 23 -7.62 5.09 27.32
N SER A 24 -7.50 4.08 26.47
CA SER A 24 -7.10 4.27 25.06
C SER A 24 -7.56 3.09 24.20
N SER A 25 -8.84 2.73 24.27
CA SER A 25 -9.45 1.80 23.31
C SER A 25 -9.83 2.46 21.97
N SER A 26 -9.45 3.73 21.76
CA SER A 26 -9.73 4.52 20.55
C SER A 26 -8.47 4.99 19.81
N ALA A 27 -7.28 4.59 20.26
CA ALA A 27 -6.00 4.93 19.62
C ALA A 27 -5.42 3.81 18.72
N LEU A 28 -6.07 2.65 18.64
CA LEU A 28 -5.65 1.53 17.78
C LEU A 28 -6.15 1.64 16.32
N ALA A 29 -6.88 2.70 15.99
CA ALA A 29 -7.37 2.98 14.63
C ALA A 29 -6.62 4.12 13.92
N ALA A 30 -5.74 4.84 14.62
CA ALA A 30 -4.84 5.82 14.00
C ALA A 30 -3.57 5.11 13.51
N GLY A 31 -3.37 5.01 12.19
CA GLY A 31 -2.13 4.51 11.58
C GLY A 31 -2.22 3.22 10.76
N ILE A 32 -3.42 2.68 10.52
CA ILE A 32 -3.62 1.57 9.58
C ILE A 32 -4.23 2.15 8.30
N GLY A 33 -3.62 1.88 7.15
CA GLY A 33 -4.19 2.25 5.85
C GLY A 33 -4.02 3.71 5.41
N GLN A 34 -3.14 4.48 6.06
CA GLN A 34 -2.82 5.86 5.68
C GLN A 34 -1.31 6.12 5.83
N PRO A 35 -0.74 7.15 5.17
CA PRO A 35 0.63 7.57 5.42
C PRO A 35 0.76 8.26 6.78
N GLU A 36 1.91 8.07 7.45
CA GLU A 36 2.24 8.74 8.70
C GLU A 36 3.37 9.77 8.51
N PRO A 37 3.37 10.90 9.23
CA PRO A 37 4.46 11.89 9.15
C PRO A 37 5.83 11.26 9.44
N TRP A 38 6.81 11.55 8.59
CA TRP A 38 8.19 11.01 8.68
C TRP A 38 8.31 9.49 8.53
N GLN A 39 7.25 8.81 8.05
CA GLN A 39 7.33 7.40 7.72
C GLN A 39 8.28 7.19 6.53
N MET A 40 9.29 6.34 6.74
CA MET A 40 10.26 5.96 5.71
C MET A 40 9.97 4.57 5.11
N SER A 41 9.11 3.80 5.75
CA SER A 41 8.68 2.47 5.31
C SER A 41 7.38 2.51 4.51
N ARG A 42 7.00 1.38 3.91
CA ARG A 42 5.67 1.20 3.34
C ARG A 42 4.59 1.27 4.44
N GLN A 43 3.36 1.54 4.02
CA GLN A 43 2.18 1.33 4.86
C GLN A 43 2.09 -0.14 5.29
N ILE A 44 1.41 -0.39 6.41
CA ILE A 44 1.22 -1.75 6.92
C ILE A 44 0.40 -2.56 5.90
N PRO A 45 0.91 -3.72 5.44
CA PRO A 45 0.17 -4.58 4.52
C PRO A 45 -1.01 -5.23 5.25
N VAL A 46 -2.16 -5.31 4.57
CA VAL A 46 -3.40 -5.95 5.10
C VAL A 46 -3.99 -6.99 4.15
N THR A 47 -3.22 -7.37 3.14
CA THR A 47 -3.51 -8.50 2.26
C THR A 47 -2.28 -9.41 2.25
N ALA A 48 -2.48 -10.70 2.02
CA ALA A 48 -1.36 -11.64 1.86
C ALA A 48 -0.44 -11.21 0.69
N GLU A 49 -1.02 -10.69 -0.40
CA GLU A 49 -0.28 -10.16 -1.54
C GLU A 49 0.63 -9.00 -1.15
N ALA A 50 0.11 -8.02 -0.40
CA ALA A 50 0.89 -6.87 0.06
C ALA A 50 2.06 -7.31 0.97
N ALA A 51 1.84 -8.32 1.81
CA ALA A 51 2.88 -8.88 2.66
C ALA A 51 3.98 -9.57 1.83
N ASP A 52 3.60 -10.36 0.82
CA ASP A 52 4.54 -11.02 -0.09
C ASP A 52 5.34 -10.00 -0.91
N LEU A 53 4.69 -8.94 -1.41
CA LEU A 53 5.33 -7.82 -2.10
C LEU A 53 6.35 -7.12 -1.21
N LEU A 54 5.97 -6.81 0.04
CA LEU A 54 6.85 -6.14 0.99
C LEU A 54 8.08 -7.00 1.34
N ASN A 55 7.88 -8.31 1.53
CA ASN A 55 8.97 -9.24 1.80
C ASN A 55 9.93 -9.36 0.61
N PHE A 56 9.39 -9.43 -0.61
CA PHE A 56 10.20 -9.42 -1.83
C PHE A 56 10.97 -8.10 -1.99
N GLU A 57 10.31 -6.97 -1.76
CA GLU A 57 10.92 -5.63 -1.76
C GLU A 57 12.06 -5.52 -0.74
N HIS A 58 11.90 -6.03 0.48
CA HIS A 58 12.97 -6.03 1.48
C HIS A 58 14.19 -6.85 1.03
N GLY A 59 13.97 -8.01 0.41
CA GLY A 59 15.04 -8.82 -0.15
C GLY A 59 15.82 -8.08 -1.25
N LEU A 60 15.09 -7.43 -2.17
CA LEU A 60 15.68 -6.58 -3.21
C LEU A 60 16.51 -5.43 -2.65
N HIS A 61 15.98 -4.74 -1.63
CA HIS A 61 16.68 -3.63 -0.98
C HIS A 61 18.00 -4.08 -0.36
N TRP A 62 18.06 -5.24 0.30
CA TRP A 62 19.32 -5.76 0.86
C TRP A 62 20.35 -6.10 -0.21
N ILE A 63 19.92 -6.68 -1.34
CA ILE A 63 20.80 -6.95 -2.49
C ILE A 63 21.34 -5.63 -3.06
N ALA A 64 20.45 -4.66 -3.33
CA ALA A 64 20.83 -3.36 -3.87
C ALA A 64 21.75 -2.58 -2.92
N PHE A 65 21.49 -2.64 -1.61
CA PHE A 65 22.33 -2.05 -0.58
C PHE A 65 23.73 -2.67 -0.56
N ALA A 66 23.84 -4.00 -0.59
CA ALA A 66 25.13 -4.70 -0.62
C ALA A 66 25.96 -4.33 -1.87
N ILE A 67 25.33 -4.29 -3.05
CA ILE A 67 25.98 -3.86 -4.30
C ILE A 67 26.42 -2.40 -4.20
N SER A 68 25.57 -1.52 -3.68
CA SER A 68 25.88 -0.09 -3.54
C SER A 68 27.06 0.14 -2.60
N VAL A 69 27.10 -0.56 -1.46
CA VAL A 69 28.23 -0.53 -0.53
C VAL A 69 29.50 -1.08 -1.17
N PHE A 70 29.41 -2.19 -1.90
CA PHE A 70 30.56 -2.75 -2.63
C PHE A 70 31.15 -1.75 -3.62
N VAL A 71 30.31 -1.12 -4.46
CA VAL A 71 30.75 -0.10 -5.42
C VAL A 71 31.32 1.12 -4.70
N LEU A 72 30.68 1.58 -3.63
CA LEU A 72 31.17 2.70 -2.83
C LEU A 72 32.57 2.41 -2.25
N VAL A 73 32.79 1.21 -1.70
CA VAL A 73 34.09 0.79 -1.16
C VAL A 73 35.15 0.77 -2.26
N LEU A 74 34.85 0.26 -3.45
CA LEU A 74 35.78 0.30 -4.58
C LEU A 74 36.12 1.72 -5.01
N ILE A 75 35.13 2.61 -5.08
CA ILE A 75 35.36 4.03 -5.41
C ILE A 75 36.24 4.69 -4.35
N LEU A 76 35.94 4.51 -3.06
CA LEU A 76 36.75 5.04 -1.96
C LEU A 76 38.17 4.47 -1.99
N TYR A 77 38.31 3.16 -2.26
CA TYR A 77 39.60 2.53 -2.45
C TYR A 77 40.39 3.19 -3.58
N CYS A 78 39.75 3.43 -4.73
CA CYS A 78 40.39 4.13 -5.84
C CYS A 78 40.81 5.56 -5.47
N ILE A 79 39.94 6.32 -4.79
CA ILE A 79 40.23 7.69 -4.35
C ILE A 79 41.46 7.73 -3.43
N PHE A 80 41.55 6.82 -2.45
CA PHE A 80 42.63 6.86 -1.45
C PHE A 80 43.93 6.19 -1.94
N LYS A 81 43.82 5.10 -2.71
CA LYS A 81 44.98 4.31 -3.15
C LYS A 81 45.59 4.81 -4.45
N PHE A 82 44.76 5.24 -5.41
CA PHE A 82 45.19 5.55 -6.78
C PHE A 82 45.15 7.05 -7.13
N ASN A 83 45.10 7.94 -6.13
CA ASN A 83 45.32 9.36 -6.38
C ASN A 83 46.78 9.66 -6.78
N GLU A 84 46.99 10.84 -7.38
CA GLU A 84 48.29 11.28 -7.90
C GLU A 84 49.41 11.29 -6.85
N LYS A 85 49.08 11.63 -5.59
CA LYS A 85 50.05 11.68 -4.49
C LYS A 85 50.54 10.28 -4.09
N THR A 86 49.64 9.31 -3.99
CA THR A 86 49.94 7.95 -3.52
C THR A 86 50.39 7.02 -4.66
N ASN A 87 49.95 7.28 -5.89
CA ASN A 87 50.22 6.46 -7.07
C ASN A 87 50.60 7.32 -8.29
N PRO A 88 51.79 7.97 -8.27
CA PRO A 88 52.21 8.91 -9.32
C PRO A 88 52.47 8.26 -10.69
N THR A 89 52.75 6.96 -10.74
CA THR A 89 52.98 6.21 -11.98
C THR A 89 51.83 5.21 -12.20
N PRO A 90 50.83 5.53 -13.04
CA PRO A 90 49.68 4.65 -13.26
C PRO A 90 50.05 3.37 -14.02
N SER A 91 49.31 2.29 -13.74
CA SER A 91 49.40 1.07 -14.54
C SER A 91 48.95 1.30 -15.98
N ARG A 92 49.48 0.52 -16.92
CA ARG A 92 49.10 0.53 -18.35
C ARG A 92 48.22 -0.67 -18.74
N THR A 93 47.79 -1.48 -17.78
CA THR A 93 46.88 -2.61 -18.04
C THR A 93 45.54 -2.10 -18.57
N THR A 94 45.09 -2.64 -19.71
CA THR A 94 43.86 -2.18 -20.37
C THR A 94 42.68 -3.15 -20.25
N HIS A 95 42.93 -4.44 -20.00
CA HIS A 95 41.87 -5.46 -19.93
C HIS A 95 42.30 -6.64 -19.05
N ASN A 96 41.31 -7.40 -18.57
CA ASN A 96 41.51 -8.66 -17.88
C ASN A 96 40.27 -9.54 -18.10
N THR A 97 40.39 -10.50 -19.03
CA THR A 97 39.29 -11.38 -19.43
C THR A 97 38.67 -12.15 -18.26
N ALA A 98 39.47 -12.56 -17.27
CA ALA A 98 38.94 -13.30 -16.13
C ALA A 98 38.00 -12.44 -15.26
N ILE A 99 38.39 -11.18 -15.02
CA ILE A 99 37.55 -10.23 -14.26
C ILE A 99 36.33 -9.82 -15.10
N GLU A 100 36.50 -9.62 -16.40
CA GLU A 100 35.41 -9.33 -17.34
C GLU A 100 34.33 -10.40 -17.34
N VAL A 101 34.73 -11.67 -17.40
CA VAL A 101 33.83 -12.81 -17.29
C VAL A 101 33.17 -12.85 -15.92
N ALA A 102 33.91 -12.60 -14.83
CA ALA A 102 33.37 -12.62 -13.48
C ALA A 102 32.28 -11.55 -13.26
N TRP A 103 32.53 -10.28 -13.61
CA TRP A 103 31.52 -9.22 -13.46
C TRP A 103 30.36 -9.34 -14.43
N THR A 104 30.44 -10.21 -15.43
CA THR A 104 29.33 -10.49 -16.35
C THR A 104 28.46 -11.61 -15.81
N ILE A 105 29.07 -12.71 -15.36
CA ILE A 105 28.36 -13.88 -14.84
C ILE A 105 27.70 -13.56 -13.48
N ILE A 106 28.39 -12.86 -12.58
CA ILE A 106 27.87 -12.59 -11.23
C ILE A 106 26.54 -11.82 -11.27
N PRO A 107 26.38 -10.69 -12.00
CA PRO A 107 25.09 -10.01 -12.12
C PRO A 107 24.01 -10.88 -12.76
N VAL A 108 24.33 -11.70 -13.76
CA VAL A 108 23.37 -12.63 -14.37
C VAL A 108 22.84 -13.62 -13.31
N LEU A 109 23.71 -14.20 -12.49
CA LEU A 109 23.30 -15.11 -11.42
C LEU A 109 22.45 -14.41 -10.35
N ILE A 110 22.78 -13.16 -9.98
CA ILE A 110 21.97 -12.34 -9.07
C ILE A 110 20.56 -12.12 -9.64
N LEU A 111 20.45 -11.76 -10.92
CA LEU A 111 19.15 -11.55 -11.57
C LEU A 111 18.33 -12.84 -11.64
N VAL A 112 18.95 -13.99 -11.92
CA VAL A 112 18.26 -15.30 -11.89
C VAL A 112 17.75 -15.61 -10.48
N ALA A 113 18.53 -15.35 -9.45
CA ALA A 113 18.11 -15.55 -8.06
C ALA A 113 16.92 -14.65 -7.67
N VAL A 114 16.88 -13.41 -8.17
CA VAL A 114 15.76 -12.47 -7.98
C VAL A 114 14.51 -12.88 -8.77
N ALA A 115 14.68 -13.39 -9.99
CA ALA A 115 13.56 -13.73 -10.86
C ALA A 115 12.67 -14.84 -10.29
N ILE A 116 13.24 -15.84 -9.61
CA ILE A 116 12.49 -16.98 -9.07
C ILE A 116 11.40 -16.56 -8.06
N PRO A 117 11.69 -15.82 -6.97
CA PRO A 117 10.65 -15.34 -6.06
C PRO A 117 9.72 -14.33 -6.74
N SER A 118 10.23 -13.48 -7.65
CA SER A 118 9.41 -12.52 -8.40
C SER A 118 8.29 -13.20 -9.19
N PHE A 119 8.60 -14.26 -9.94
CA PHE A 119 7.60 -15.02 -10.70
C PHE A 119 6.58 -15.74 -9.82
N ARG A 120 6.96 -16.14 -8.59
CA ARG A 120 6.01 -16.73 -7.64
C ARG A 120 4.98 -15.68 -7.19
N THR A 121 5.44 -14.50 -6.78
CA THR A 121 4.56 -13.39 -6.41
C THR A 121 3.66 -13.00 -7.58
N LEU A 122 4.21 -12.82 -8.78
CA LEU A 122 3.45 -12.47 -9.98
C LEU A 122 2.36 -13.52 -10.30
N ARG A 123 2.66 -14.81 -10.17
CA ARG A 123 1.66 -15.86 -10.39
C ARG A 123 0.50 -15.74 -9.40
N THR A 124 0.77 -15.46 -8.13
CA THR A 124 -0.30 -15.28 -7.12
C THR A 124 -1.21 -14.12 -7.52
N GLN A 125 -0.65 -12.99 -7.98
CA GLN A 125 -1.43 -11.83 -8.42
C GLN A 125 -2.33 -12.14 -9.62
N LEU A 126 -1.83 -12.91 -10.58
CA LEU A 126 -2.55 -13.24 -11.81
C LEU A 126 -3.49 -14.45 -11.68
N SER A 127 -3.38 -15.23 -10.61
CA SER A 127 -4.25 -16.40 -10.38
C SER A 127 -5.53 -15.96 -9.70
N ASP A 128 -6.57 -15.72 -10.49
CA ASP A 128 -7.84 -15.17 -10.05
C ASP A 128 -8.72 -16.22 -9.32
N PRO A 129 -8.89 -16.13 -8.00
CA PRO A 129 -9.75 -17.05 -7.26
C PRO A 129 -11.25 -16.72 -7.48
N LYS A 130 -12.12 -17.64 -7.07
CA LYS A 130 -13.56 -17.37 -7.08
C LYS A 130 -13.86 -16.20 -6.13
N ALA A 131 -14.47 -15.14 -6.67
CA ALA A 131 -14.86 -13.97 -5.89
C ALA A 131 -16.06 -14.28 -5.00
N ASP A 132 -16.01 -13.79 -3.76
CA ASP A 132 -17.17 -13.71 -2.88
C ASP A 132 -17.99 -12.46 -3.21
N ILE A 133 -17.32 -11.37 -3.60
CA ILE A 133 -17.94 -10.09 -3.95
C ILE A 133 -17.26 -9.52 -5.19
N VAL A 134 -18.06 -8.96 -6.10
CA VAL A 134 -17.58 -8.20 -7.25
C VAL A 134 -17.99 -6.74 -7.09
N VAL A 135 -17.05 -5.81 -7.27
CA VAL A 135 -17.32 -4.37 -7.29
C VAL A 135 -16.73 -3.80 -8.57
N LYS A 136 -17.54 -3.11 -9.38
CA LYS A 136 -17.01 -2.36 -10.52
C LYS A 136 -16.65 -0.96 -10.05
N VAL A 137 -15.47 -0.50 -10.43
CA VAL A 137 -14.94 0.81 -10.13
C VAL A 137 -14.79 1.57 -11.45
N VAL A 138 -15.37 2.75 -11.54
CA VAL A 138 -15.29 3.63 -12.71
C VAL A 138 -14.59 4.92 -12.34
N GLY A 139 -13.51 5.26 -13.03
CA GLY A 139 -12.80 6.52 -12.86
C GLY A 139 -13.40 7.63 -13.73
N HIS A 140 -13.64 8.78 -13.13
CA HIS A 140 -14.12 10.01 -13.76
C HIS A 140 -13.19 11.17 -13.40
N ALA A 141 -13.11 12.20 -14.23
CA ALA A 141 -12.47 13.47 -13.92
C ALA A 141 -13.40 14.33 -13.04
N TRP A 142 -13.25 14.41 -11.70
CA TRP A 142 -12.22 13.81 -10.83
C TRP A 142 -12.87 13.21 -9.58
N TYR A 143 -13.43 12.01 -9.71
CA TYR A 143 -14.07 11.22 -8.66
C TYR A 143 -14.15 9.74 -9.08
N TRP A 144 -14.59 8.86 -8.19
CA TRP A 144 -14.77 7.43 -8.48
C TRP A 144 -16.22 7.02 -8.29
N SER A 145 -16.76 6.19 -9.17
CA SER A 145 -18.05 5.53 -8.97
C SER A 145 -17.87 4.06 -8.64
N TYR A 146 -18.63 3.56 -7.68
CA TYR A 146 -18.64 2.17 -7.26
C TYR A 146 -19.99 1.53 -7.59
N VAL A 147 -19.97 0.45 -8.37
CA VAL A 147 -21.16 -0.32 -8.72
C VAL A 147 -21.09 -1.67 -7.99
N TYR A 148 -22.08 -1.91 -7.15
CA TYR A 148 -22.33 -3.21 -6.53
C TYR A 148 -23.42 -3.90 -7.37
N PRO A 149 -23.07 -4.89 -8.19
CA PRO A 149 -24.00 -5.51 -9.12
C PRO A 149 -25.11 -6.28 -8.37
N ALA A 150 -26.24 -6.44 -9.05
CA ALA A 150 -27.34 -7.25 -8.54
C ALA A 150 -26.90 -8.72 -8.42
N GLU A 151 -27.15 -9.32 -7.25
CA GLU A 151 -27.01 -10.78 -7.05
C GLU A 151 -28.40 -11.43 -7.11
N GLY A 152 -28.71 -12.08 -8.23
CA GLY A 152 -30.03 -12.69 -8.45
C GLY A 152 -31.15 -11.65 -8.48
N ASP A 153 -32.23 -11.90 -7.73
CA ASP A 153 -33.39 -10.99 -7.62
C ASP A 153 -33.15 -9.77 -6.70
N LYS A 154 -31.96 -9.66 -6.10
CA LYS A 154 -31.59 -8.54 -5.23
C LYS A 154 -30.99 -7.43 -6.09
N GLY A 155 -31.69 -6.31 -6.21
CA GLY A 155 -31.22 -5.13 -6.96
C GLY A 155 -29.81 -4.69 -6.56
N GLY A 156 -29.04 -4.25 -7.56
CA GLY A 156 -27.73 -3.62 -7.39
C GLY A 156 -27.88 -2.14 -7.06
N PHE A 157 -26.76 -1.47 -6.81
CA PHE A 157 -26.72 -0.03 -6.59
C PHE A 157 -25.39 0.56 -7.02
N THR A 158 -25.40 1.86 -7.29
CA THR A 158 -24.23 2.64 -7.68
C THR A 158 -24.15 3.89 -6.83
N PHE A 159 -22.96 4.32 -6.46
CA PHE A 159 -22.75 5.61 -5.84
C PHE A 159 -21.41 6.23 -6.26
N ASP A 160 -21.34 7.55 -6.17
CA ASP A 160 -20.15 8.33 -6.44
C ASP A 160 -19.42 8.64 -5.13
N ALA A 161 -18.10 8.63 -5.19
CA ALA A 161 -17.18 8.96 -4.11
C ALA A 161 -16.34 10.17 -4.54
N ASN A 162 -16.65 11.32 -3.95
CA ASN A 162 -15.91 12.57 -4.13
C ASN A 162 -14.97 12.79 -2.94
N LEU A 163 -13.94 13.60 -3.16
CA LEU A 163 -13.13 14.12 -2.06
C LEU A 163 -14.02 14.85 -1.05
N ASP A 164 -13.89 14.47 0.22
CA ASP A 164 -14.49 15.20 1.34
C ASP A 164 -13.41 16.07 2.01
N ASP A 165 -13.53 17.39 1.83
CA ASP A 165 -12.59 18.37 2.37
C ASP A 165 -12.77 18.63 3.88
N GLU A 166 -13.91 18.21 4.46
CA GLU A 166 -14.23 18.37 5.88
C GLU A 166 -13.73 17.18 6.70
N GLN A 167 -13.63 16.00 6.09
CA GLN A 167 -13.13 14.79 6.73
C GLN A 167 -11.61 14.68 6.78
N GLN A 168 -11.12 13.99 7.79
CA GLN A 168 -9.72 13.58 7.90
C GLN A 168 -9.56 12.13 7.44
N PRO A 169 -8.43 11.78 6.80
CA PRO A 169 -7.30 12.65 6.50
C PRO A 169 -7.55 13.52 5.27
N LYS A 170 -7.04 14.75 5.31
CA LYS A 170 -7.14 15.70 4.19
C LYS A 170 -6.61 15.09 2.89
N LEU A 171 -7.34 15.29 1.78
CA LEU A 171 -7.04 14.74 0.44
C LEU A 171 -7.08 13.21 0.34
N LEU A 172 -7.52 12.50 1.37
CA LEU A 172 -7.63 11.02 1.39
C LEU A 172 -9.04 10.54 1.73
N ALA A 173 -9.85 11.32 2.44
CA ALA A 173 -11.22 10.97 2.78
C ALA A 173 -12.18 11.23 1.62
N THR A 174 -13.25 10.44 1.57
CA THR A 174 -14.34 10.55 0.59
C THR A 174 -15.68 10.73 1.30
N ASP A 175 -16.65 11.31 0.59
CA ASP A 175 -18.02 11.47 1.09
C ASP A 175 -18.76 10.12 1.23
N ASN A 176 -18.49 9.18 0.31
CA ASN A 176 -19.00 7.81 0.33
C ASN A 176 -17.85 6.81 0.14
N ASP A 177 -17.71 5.88 1.08
CA ASP A 177 -16.66 4.86 1.04
C ASP A 177 -17.12 3.59 0.34
N MET A 178 -16.19 2.93 -0.36
CA MET A 178 -16.35 1.53 -0.75
C MET A 178 -16.29 0.65 0.50
N VAL A 179 -17.30 -0.19 0.72
CA VAL A 179 -17.36 -1.06 1.91
C VAL A 179 -17.25 -2.51 1.48
N ILE A 180 -16.44 -3.29 2.20
CA ILE A 180 -16.24 -4.71 1.97
C ILE A 180 -16.15 -5.47 3.30
N PRO A 181 -16.53 -6.75 3.35
CA PRO A 181 -16.32 -7.58 4.53
C PRO A 181 -14.88 -8.08 4.62
N VAL A 182 -14.37 -8.15 5.85
CA VAL A 182 -13.09 -8.77 6.17
C VAL A 182 -13.08 -10.26 5.80
N GLY A 183 -11.93 -10.77 5.35
CA GLY A 183 -11.70 -12.19 5.10
C GLY A 183 -12.38 -12.76 3.85
N LYS A 184 -13.09 -11.95 3.06
CA LYS A 184 -13.69 -12.34 1.78
C LYS A 184 -12.82 -11.94 0.60
N ILE A 185 -12.91 -12.71 -0.48
CA ILE A 185 -12.24 -12.43 -1.76
C ILE A 185 -13.08 -11.39 -2.51
N VAL A 186 -12.54 -10.20 -2.66
CA VAL A 186 -13.13 -9.10 -3.41
C VAL A 186 -12.47 -9.03 -4.77
N LYS A 187 -13.27 -9.07 -5.84
CA LYS A 187 -12.83 -8.79 -7.20
C LYS A 187 -13.26 -7.38 -7.59
N VAL A 188 -12.28 -6.53 -7.88
CA VAL A 188 -12.53 -5.21 -8.44
C VAL A 188 -12.37 -5.24 -9.95
N GLN A 189 -13.38 -4.73 -10.65
CA GLN A 189 -13.35 -4.54 -12.09
C GLN A 189 -13.22 -3.05 -12.38
N VAL A 190 -12.08 -2.62 -12.90
CA VAL A 190 -11.70 -1.21 -12.97
C VAL A 190 -11.70 -0.73 -14.42
N THR A 191 -12.37 0.38 -14.68
CA THR A 191 -12.44 1.04 -16.00
C THR A 191 -12.62 2.55 -15.83
N SER A 192 -12.71 3.29 -16.93
CA SER A 192 -13.00 4.73 -16.92
C SER A 192 -13.94 5.11 -18.06
N ASP A 193 -14.69 6.19 -17.86
CA ASP A 193 -15.58 6.77 -18.87
C ASP A 193 -14.96 7.97 -19.62
N ASP A 194 -13.78 8.46 -19.23
CA ASP A 194 -13.15 9.63 -19.83
C ASP A 194 -11.67 9.44 -20.23
N VAL A 195 -10.74 9.60 -19.28
CA VAL A 195 -9.29 9.54 -19.46
C VAL A 195 -8.72 8.38 -18.66
N ILE A 196 -7.42 8.12 -18.76
CA ILE A 196 -6.81 7.06 -17.95
C ILE A 196 -6.72 7.54 -16.50
N HIS A 197 -7.14 6.67 -15.57
CA HIS A 197 -6.92 6.81 -14.13
C HIS A 197 -6.23 5.55 -13.60
N SER A 198 -5.95 5.48 -12.30
CA SER A 198 -5.45 4.25 -11.70
C SER A 198 -5.92 4.11 -10.27
N TRP A 199 -6.62 3.02 -9.99
CA TRP A 199 -7.16 2.71 -8.68
C TRP A 199 -6.09 1.98 -7.87
N ALA A 200 -5.60 2.61 -6.80
CA ALA A 200 -4.46 2.15 -6.04
C ALA A 200 -4.65 2.34 -4.53
N ILE A 201 -4.44 1.27 -3.76
CA ILE A 201 -4.49 1.28 -2.30
C ILE A 201 -3.19 0.67 -1.77
N PRO A 202 -2.26 1.50 -1.25
CA PRO A 202 -0.92 1.04 -0.87
C PRO A 202 -0.91 -0.12 0.15
N SER A 203 -1.76 -0.06 1.18
CA SER A 203 -1.86 -1.11 2.20
C SER A 203 -2.36 -2.44 1.65
N PHE A 204 -3.06 -2.45 0.52
CA PHE A 204 -3.55 -3.67 -0.12
C PHE A 204 -2.55 -4.22 -1.14
N GLY A 205 -1.49 -3.47 -1.46
CA GLY A 205 -0.45 -3.87 -2.40
C GLY A 205 -0.85 -3.80 -3.87
N GLY A 206 -2.04 -3.28 -4.19
CA GLY A 206 -2.55 -3.23 -5.57
C GLY A 206 -2.63 -1.83 -6.14
N LYS A 207 -2.33 -1.77 -7.44
CA LYS A 207 -2.57 -0.65 -8.34
C LYS A 207 -3.03 -1.24 -9.67
N ILE A 208 -4.14 -0.74 -10.20
CA ILE A 208 -4.65 -1.16 -11.50
C ILE A 208 -5.23 0.02 -12.27
N ASP A 209 -4.85 0.13 -13.54
CA ASP A 209 -5.25 1.27 -14.36
C ASP A 209 -6.72 1.15 -14.79
N ALA A 210 -7.43 2.26 -14.71
CA ALA A 210 -8.78 2.47 -15.22
C ALA A 210 -8.64 3.04 -16.63
N ILE A 211 -8.85 2.21 -17.64
CA ILE A 211 -8.59 2.57 -19.05
C ILE A 211 -9.94 2.64 -19.80
N PRO A 212 -10.27 3.77 -20.45
CA PRO A 212 -11.46 3.87 -21.27
C PRO A 212 -11.52 2.78 -22.35
N GLY A 213 -12.65 2.09 -22.44
CA GLY A 213 -12.86 0.99 -23.40
C GLY A 213 -12.20 -0.34 -23.02
N ARG A 214 -11.62 -0.48 -21.82
CA ARG A 214 -11.11 -1.76 -21.28
C ARG A 214 -11.60 -1.98 -19.85
N LEU A 215 -12.02 -3.20 -19.56
CA LEU A 215 -12.29 -3.64 -18.19
C LEU A 215 -11.09 -4.42 -17.67
N ASN A 216 -10.34 -3.81 -16.76
CA ASN A 216 -9.25 -4.47 -16.05
C ASN A 216 -9.81 -5.12 -14.78
N GLN A 217 -9.13 -6.13 -14.24
CA GLN A 217 -9.55 -6.78 -13.01
C GLN A 217 -8.38 -7.06 -12.08
N TRP A 218 -8.63 -6.91 -10.79
CA TRP A 218 -7.74 -7.31 -9.71
C TRP A 218 -8.57 -7.92 -8.60
N TRP A 219 -7.96 -8.77 -7.78
CA TRP A 219 -8.60 -9.38 -6.63
C TRP A 219 -7.74 -9.18 -5.40
N PHE A 220 -8.36 -9.09 -4.24
CA PHE A 220 -7.66 -9.06 -2.97
C PHE A 220 -8.52 -9.63 -1.86
N LYS A 221 -7.89 -9.94 -0.72
CA LYS A 221 -8.56 -10.37 0.50
C LYS A 221 -7.96 -9.61 1.68
N ALA A 222 -8.72 -8.67 2.23
CA ALA A 222 -8.31 -7.92 3.41
C ALA A 222 -8.44 -8.81 4.66
N ASP A 223 -7.38 -8.89 5.47
CA ASP A 223 -7.32 -9.76 6.65
C ASP A 223 -7.67 -9.03 7.96
N ARG A 224 -7.87 -7.71 7.91
CA ARG A 224 -8.11 -6.86 9.07
C ARG A 224 -9.16 -5.80 8.79
N GLU A 225 -10.09 -5.63 9.73
CA GLU A 225 -11.04 -4.52 9.73
C GLU A 225 -10.34 -3.17 9.88
N GLY A 226 -10.90 -2.12 9.28
CA GLY A 226 -10.34 -0.77 9.31
C GLY A 226 -10.74 0.06 8.10
N THR A 227 -10.27 1.30 8.07
CA THR A 227 -10.41 2.22 6.93
C THR A 227 -9.06 2.35 6.24
N TYR A 228 -9.04 2.24 4.92
CA TYR A 228 -7.84 2.23 4.11
C TYR A 228 -7.96 3.25 2.99
N HIS A 229 -6.90 4.02 2.79
CA HIS A 229 -6.87 5.13 1.87
C HIS A 229 -5.97 4.85 0.68
N GLY A 230 -6.41 5.33 -0.47
CA GLY A 230 -5.72 5.28 -1.75
C GLY A 230 -5.86 6.60 -2.49
N GLN A 231 -5.13 6.74 -3.59
CA GLN A 231 -5.20 7.90 -4.47
C GLN A 231 -5.10 7.47 -5.93
N CYS A 232 -5.64 8.29 -6.82
CA CYS A 232 -5.41 8.11 -8.24
C CYS A 232 -3.91 8.12 -8.54
N SER A 233 -3.42 7.08 -9.21
CA SER A 233 -2.00 6.85 -9.46
C SER A 233 -1.62 6.91 -10.95
N GLU A 234 -2.44 7.57 -11.78
CA GLU A 234 -2.16 7.86 -13.19
C GLU A 234 -2.63 9.28 -13.52
N LEU A 235 -1.80 10.09 -14.18
CA LEU A 235 -2.06 11.51 -14.39
C LEU A 235 -3.32 11.72 -15.24
N CYS A 236 -4.37 12.25 -14.62
CA CYS A 236 -5.70 12.40 -15.23
C CYS A 236 -6.19 13.86 -15.34
N GLY A 237 -5.28 14.85 -15.29
CA GLY A 237 -5.58 16.26 -15.51
C GLY A 237 -5.57 17.13 -14.24
N ALA A 238 -6.27 18.28 -14.31
CA ALA A 238 -6.10 19.39 -13.37
C ALA A 238 -6.34 19.04 -11.90
N ARG A 239 -7.29 18.15 -11.60
CA ARG A 239 -7.57 17.70 -10.22
C ARG A 239 -7.13 16.27 -9.94
N HIS A 240 -6.09 15.79 -10.63
CA HIS A 240 -5.52 14.44 -10.43
C HIS A 240 -5.26 14.10 -8.96
N ALA A 241 -4.78 15.06 -8.15
CA ALA A 241 -4.49 14.86 -6.74
C ALA A 241 -5.72 14.93 -5.80
N TYR A 242 -6.93 15.17 -6.32
CA TYR A 242 -8.15 15.45 -5.54
C TYR A 242 -9.26 14.43 -5.78
N MET A 243 -8.90 13.20 -6.12
CA MET A 243 -9.83 12.08 -6.31
C MET A 243 -9.37 10.84 -5.53
N PRO A 244 -9.42 10.90 -4.19
CA PRO A 244 -8.96 9.81 -3.34
C PRO A 244 -9.89 8.60 -3.39
N ILE A 245 -9.43 7.53 -2.73
CA ILE A 245 -10.12 6.27 -2.58
C ILE A 245 -10.18 5.98 -1.09
N THR A 246 -11.36 5.68 -0.55
CA THR A 246 -11.53 5.18 0.82
C THR A 246 -12.24 3.83 0.78
N VAL A 247 -11.63 2.83 1.40
CA VAL A 247 -12.21 1.50 1.57
C VAL A 247 -12.37 1.19 3.04
N ARG A 248 -13.60 0.88 3.47
CA ARG A 248 -13.90 0.36 4.81
C ARG A 248 -14.02 -1.15 4.76
N VAL A 249 -13.13 -1.82 5.47
CA VAL A 249 -13.18 -3.25 5.72
C VAL A 249 -13.88 -3.47 7.06
N VAL A 250 -15.00 -4.17 7.05
CA VAL A 250 -15.88 -4.33 8.22
C VAL A 250 -16.19 -5.80 8.49
N SER A 251 -16.76 -6.11 9.64
CA SER A 251 -17.26 -7.47 9.92
C SER A 251 -18.35 -7.89 8.93
N GLU A 252 -18.57 -9.20 8.76
CA GLU A 252 -19.62 -9.72 7.86
C GLU A 252 -21.01 -9.21 8.26
N GLN A 253 -21.29 -9.08 9.56
CA GLN A 253 -22.54 -8.52 10.07
C GLN A 253 -22.68 -7.04 9.70
N ALA A 254 -21.66 -6.22 9.98
CA ALA A 254 -21.69 -4.80 9.65
C ALA A 254 -21.78 -4.55 8.14
N TYR A 255 -21.19 -5.43 7.32
CA TYR A 255 -21.34 -5.39 5.87
C TYR A 255 -22.79 -5.67 5.44
N ALA A 256 -23.43 -6.68 6.03
CA ALA A 256 -24.83 -7.03 5.72
C ALA A 256 -25.80 -5.90 6.10
N ASP A 257 -25.59 -5.28 7.26
CA ASP A 257 -26.38 -4.13 7.73
C ASP A 257 -26.19 -2.94 6.78
N TRP A 258 -24.92 -2.58 6.48
CA TRP A 258 -24.59 -1.54 5.52
C TRP A 258 -25.21 -1.79 4.14
N LEU A 259 -25.17 -3.02 3.64
CA LEU A 259 -25.70 -3.37 2.32
C LEU A 259 -27.22 -3.12 2.22
N THR A 260 -27.94 -3.35 3.31
CA THR A 260 -29.39 -3.11 3.39
C THR A 260 -29.71 -1.62 3.33
N GLU A 261 -28.96 -0.82 4.07
CA GLU A 261 -29.09 0.65 4.06
C GLU A 261 -28.67 1.24 2.71
N ALA A 262 -27.54 0.79 2.17
CA ALA A 262 -26.96 1.27 0.92
C ALA A 262 -27.92 1.08 -0.27
N LYS A 263 -28.60 -0.08 -0.33
CA LYS A 263 -29.62 -0.33 -1.36
C LYS A 263 -30.74 0.70 -1.33
N THR A 264 -31.15 1.15 -0.15
CA THR A 264 -32.20 2.17 -0.03
C THR A 264 -31.64 3.55 -0.33
N LYS A 265 -30.46 3.88 0.22
CA LYS A 265 -29.79 5.18 0.06
C LYS A 265 -29.44 5.47 -1.41
N TYR A 266 -29.02 4.46 -2.16
CA TYR A 266 -28.46 4.60 -3.52
C TYR A 266 -29.34 4.03 -4.63
N ALA A 267 -30.58 3.59 -4.33
CA ALA A 267 -31.52 3.04 -5.32
C ALA A 267 -31.83 3.98 -6.51
N ALA A 268 -31.66 5.30 -6.35
CA ALA A 268 -32.01 6.29 -7.36
C ALA A 268 -30.96 6.49 -8.48
N ILE A 269 -29.79 5.86 -8.37
CA ILE A 269 -28.65 6.02 -9.31
C ILE A 269 -28.52 4.78 -10.23
N ASP A 270 -29.60 3.99 -10.39
CA ASP A 270 -29.57 2.75 -11.17
C ASP A 270 -29.53 3.01 -12.69
N ASN A 271 -28.34 3.21 -13.23
CA ASN A 271 -28.05 3.08 -14.66
C ASN A 271 -27.49 1.67 -14.94
N GLY A 272 -28.28 0.62 -14.68
CA GLY A 272 -28.27 -0.68 -15.38
C GLY A 272 -26.95 -1.23 -15.95
N ALA A 273 -25.84 -1.16 -15.20
CA ALA A 273 -24.56 -1.67 -15.67
C ALA A 273 -24.53 -3.20 -15.55
N ARG A 274 -24.82 -3.91 -16.65
CA ARG A 274 -24.60 -5.36 -16.74
C ARG A 274 -23.10 -5.64 -16.83
N LEU A 275 -22.57 -6.42 -15.88
CA LEU A 275 -21.20 -6.93 -15.95
C LEU A 275 -21.14 -8.13 -16.89
N ALA A 276 -19.99 -8.31 -17.54
CA ALA A 276 -19.69 -9.54 -18.27
C ALA A 276 -19.42 -10.67 -17.26
N ASP A 277 -20.04 -11.83 -17.47
CA ASP A 277 -19.84 -13.01 -16.63
C ASP A 277 -18.34 -13.35 -16.54
N ALA A 278 -17.83 -13.44 -15.31
CA ALA A 278 -16.50 -13.95 -15.04
C ALA A 278 -16.45 -15.42 -15.48
N ARG A 279 -15.84 -15.68 -16.64
CA ARG A 279 -15.47 -17.03 -17.09
C ARG A 279 -14.04 -17.34 -16.67
#